data_AF-A0A8G2FF97-F1
#
_entry.id   AF-A0A8G2FF97-F1
#
_cell.length_a   1.000
_cell.length_b   1.000
_cell.length_c   1.000
_cell.angle_alpha   90.00
_cell.angle_beta   90.00
_cell.angle_gamma   90.00
#
_symmetry.space_group_name_H-M   'P 1'
#
loop_
_entity.id
_entity.type
_entity.pdbx_description
1 polymer ?
#
loop_
_entity_poly.entity_id
_entity_poly.type
_entity_poly.pdbx_seq_one_letter_code
_entity_poly.pdbx_strand_id
1 'polypeptide(L)'
;MISRIVLFGVAWLALSGWAVASPPVKLALADCGAISGGVSAKAEVWFGAHAGAYRPYLTECRVRDGRGRVVLKIVALRQDAAARHHRLYFYHGKPWDGQDSTALMNADPVPLPVILTPGDRAVGHLQEGLFGEGPGTKSVSFEDWRGDWPRRIVMRVAGAAVLGTYCTPPLIWNAGQDEFVQSKGPAYTGCK
;
A
#
# COMPACT_ATOMS: atom_id res chain seq x y z
N MET A 1 59.23 -28.13 41.96
CA MET A 1 58.35 -28.69 40.92
C MET A 1 57.33 -27.62 40.55
N ILE A 2 57.28 -27.25 39.27
CA ILE A 2 56.67 -26.02 38.76
C ILE A 2 55.16 -26.20 38.54
N SER A 3 54.41 -25.27 39.11
CA SER A 3 52.96 -25.08 39.02
C SER A 3 52.50 -24.79 37.59
N ARG A 4 51.40 -25.40 37.15
CA ARG A 4 50.70 -25.04 35.89
C ARG A 4 49.25 -24.71 36.20
N ILE A 5 48.97 -23.41 36.24
CA ILE A 5 47.62 -22.85 36.25
C ILE A 5 47.14 -22.81 34.80
N VAL A 6 46.06 -23.54 34.49
CA VAL A 6 45.37 -23.49 33.20
C VAL A 6 44.21 -22.50 33.34
N LEU A 7 44.38 -21.31 32.75
CA LEU A 7 43.32 -20.31 32.63
C LEU A 7 42.43 -20.66 31.41
N PHE A 8 41.20 -21.10 31.67
CA PHE A 8 40.14 -21.14 30.66
C PHE A 8 39.55 -19.74 30.49
N GLY A 9 40.03 -19.02 29.47
CA GLY A 9 39.41 -17.78 29.00
C GLY A 9 38.13 -18.11 28.23
N VAL A 10 36.97 -17.90 28.85
CA VAL A 10 35.68 -17.92 28.16
C VAL A 10 35.50 -16.55 27.49
N ALA A 11 35.86 -16.47 26.21
CA ALA A 11 35.57 -15.31 25.37
C ALA A 11 34.06 -15.25 25.10
N TRP A 12 33.36 -14.37 25.82
CA TRP A 12 32.02 -13.93 25.46
C TRP A 12 32.11 -13.08 24.19
N LEU A 13 31.92 -13.71 23.04
CA LEU A 13 31.62 -12.99 21.80
C LEU A 13 30.23 -12.37 21.94
N ALA A 14 30.21 -11.12 22.38
CA ALA A 14 29.07 -10.23 22.22
C ALA A 14 28.85 -9.99 20.72
N LEU A 15 28.09 -10.88 20.08
CA LEU A 15 27.46 -10.61 18.79
C LEU A 15 26.38 -9.55 19.03
N SER A 16 26.81 -8.29 19.09
CA SER A 16 25.91 -7.16 18.90
C SER A 16 25.39 -7.26 17.47
N GLY A 17 24.26 -7.94 17.31
CA GLY A 17 23.51 -7.96 16.07
C GLY A 17 23.07 -6.54 15.79
N TRP A 18 23.79 -5.85 14.91
CA TRP A 18 23.32 -4.62 14.31
C TRP A 18 22.01 -4.98 13.62
N ALA A 19 20.89 -4.51 14.18
CA ALA A 19 19.61 -4.57 13.52
C ALA A 19 19.74 -3.70 12.27
N VAL A 20 20.13 -4.32 11.15
CA VAL A 20 20.18 -3.67 9.85
C VAL A 20 18.73 -3.33 9.52
N ALA A 21 18.36 -2.06 9.72
CA ALA A 21 17.08 -1.54 9.27
C ALA A 21 17.01 -1.79 7.76
N SER A 22 16.09 -2.66 7.33
CA SER A 22 15.95 -2.96 5.91
C SER A 22 15.57 -1.67 5.16
N PRO A 23 16.20 -1.40 4.00
CA PRO A 23 15.92 -0.18 3.25
C PRO A 23 14.44 -0.13 2.86
N PRO A 24 13.86 1.08 2.72
CA PRO A 24 12.49 1.23 2.25
C PRO A 24 12.26 0.51 0.91
N VAL A 25 11.22 -0.31 0.85
CA VAL A 25 10.80 -0.97 -0.39
C VAL A 25 9.83 -0.04 -1.11
N LYS A 26 10.08 0.27 -2.38
CA LYS A 26 9.15 1.04 -3.20
C LYS A 26 8.31 0.09 -4.05
N LEU A 27 7.00 0.34 -4.11
CA LEU A 27 6.10 -0.34 -5.03
C LEU A 27 6.40 0.14 -6.46
N ALA A 28 6.98 -0.73 -7.27
CA ALA A 28 7.10 -0.48 -8.70
C ALA A 28 5.74 -0.74 -9.35
N LEU A 29 5.05 0.31 -9.81
CA LEU A 29 3.73 0.17 -10.42
C LEU A 29 3.75 -0.68 -11.71
N ALA A 30 4.91 -0.75 -12.38
CA ALA A 30 5.13 -1.62 -13.53
C ALA A 30 5.06 -3.12 -13.19
N ASP A 31 5.29 -3.49 -11.93
CA ASP A 31 5.24 -4.88 -11.46
C ASP A 31 3.81 -5.29 -11.05
N CYS A 32 2.86 -4.36 -11.14
CA CYS A 32 1.46 -4.63 -10.88
C CYS A 32 0.79 -5.23 -12.11
N GLY A 33 0.03 -6.30 -11.92
CA GLY A 33 -0.61 -7.04 -13.01
C GLY A 33 -2.12 -7.17 -12.85
N ALA A 34 -2.82 -7.35 -13.98
CA ALA A 34 -4.23 -7.70 -13.97
C ALA A 34 -4.47 -8.98 -13.15
N ILE A 35 -5.58 -9.03 -12.42
CA ILE A 35 -5.92 -10.18 -11.58
C ILE A 35 -6.54 -11.26 -12.45
N SER A 36 -5.71 -12.16 -12.99
CA SER A 36 -6.13 -13.22 -13.91
C SER A 36 -7.02 -14.30 -13.26
N GLY A 37 -6.96 -14.47 -11.94
CA GLY A 37 -7.78 -15.42 -11.17
C GLY A 37 -9.06 -14.84 -10.55
N GLY A 38 -9.34 -13.55 -10.81
CA GLY A 38 -10.33 -12.80 -10.04
C GLY A 38 -9.88 -12.51 -8.60
N VAL A 39 -10.58 -11.61 -7.92
CA VAL A 39 -10.37 -11.37 -6.50
C VAL A 39 -11.28 -12.29 -5.69
N SER A 40 -10.82 -12.76 -4.54
CA SER A 40 -11.66 -13.57 -3.65
C SER A 40 -12.98 -12.86 -3.36
N ALA A 41 -14.08 -13.60 -3.21
CA ALA A 41 -15.39 -13.02 -2.90
C ALA A 41 -15.37 -12.08 -1.66
N LYS A 42 -14.48 -12.35 -0.70
CA LYS A 42 -14.26 -11.50 0.48
C LYS A 42 -13.74 -10.11 0.10
N ALA A 43 -12.94 -10.05 -0.96
CA ALA A 43 -12.39 -8.81 -1.45
C ALA A 43 -13.33 -8.01 -2.36
N GLU A 44 -14.29 -8.69 -2.98
CA GLU A 44 -15.26 -8.04 -3.87
C GLU A 44 -16.17 -7.04 -3.14
N VAL A 45 -16.52 -7.33 -1.89
CA VAL A 45 -17.33 -6.43 -1.05
C VAL A 45 -16.73 -5.03 -0.94
N TRP A 46 -15.40 -4.88 -1.10
CA TRP A 46 -14.71 -3.60 -1.00
C TRP A 46 -14.81 -2.74 -2.26
N PHE A 47 -15.26 -3.31 -3.38
CA PHE A 47 -15.41 -2.59 -4.66
C PHE A 47 -16.84 -2.09 -4.90
N GLY A 48 -17.68 -2.10 -3.86
CA GLY A 48 -19.03 -1.52 -3.88
C GLY A 48 -20.11 -2.44 -4.45
N ALA A 49 -21.29 -1.88 -4.69
CA ALA A 49 -22.48 -2.64 -5.10
C ALA A 49 -22.30 -3.36 -6.45
N HIS A 50 -21.49 -2.80 -7.35
CA HIS A 50 -21.23 -3.35 -8.68
C HIS A 50 -19.83 -3.96 -8.83
N ALA A 51 -19.25 -4.51 -7.76
CA ALA A 51 -17.90 -5.11 -7.75
C ALA A 51 -17.62 -6.06 -8.92
N GLY A 52 -18.61 -6.87 -9.33
CA GLY A 52 -18.48 -7.78 -10.47
C GLY A 52 -18.20 -7.09 -11.81
N ALA A 53 -18.71 -5.87 -12.01
CA ALA A 53 -18.46 -5.07 -13.20
C ALA A 53 -17.02 -4.53 -13.24
N TYR A 54 -16.41 -4.32 -12.08
CA TYR A 54 -15.06 -3.78 -11.96
C TYR A 54 -13.96 -4.84 -12.00
N ARG A 55 -14.29 -6.11 -11.76
CA ARG A 55 -13.35 -7.24 -11.71
C ARG A 55 -12.33 -7.25 -12.86
N PRO A 56 -12.70 -7.00 -14.14
CA PRO A 56 -11.73 -7.00 -15.26
C PRO A 56 -10.66 -5.90 -15.16
N TYR A 57 -10.93 -4.84 -14.39
CA TYR A 57 -10.06 -3.66 -14.26
C TYR A 57 -9.29 -3.64 -12.94
N LEU A 58 -9.38 -4.70 -12.14
CA LEU A 58 -8.63 -4.81 -10.90
C LEU A 58 -7.21 -5.26 -11.17
N THR A 59 -6.28 -4.62 -10.48
CA THR A 59 -4.85 -4.86 -10.58
C THR A 59 -4.30 -5.20 -9.20
N GLU A 60 -3.45 -6.22 -9.14
CA GLU A 60 -2.72 -6.62 -7.95
C GLU A 60 -1.26 -6.18 -8.05
N CYS A 61 -0.79 -5.50 -7.01
CA CYS A 61 0.62 -5.21 -6.79
C CYS A 61 1.13 -6.07 -5.63
N ARG A 62 2.16 -6.89 -5.87
CA ARG A 62 2.75 -7.75 -4.84
C ARG A 62 3.88 -7.03 -4.12
N VAL A 63 3.78 -6.94 -2.81
CA VAL A 63 4.83 -6.41 -1.94
C VAL A 63 5.66 -7.57 -1.43
N ARG A 64 6.96 -7.54 -1.71
CA ARG A 64 7.88 -8.61 -1.34
C ARG A 64 8.82 -8.17 -0.23
N ASP A 65 9.15 -9.10 0.66
CA ASP A 65 10.22 -8.94 1.66
C ASP A 65 11.61 -9.03 1.01
N GLY A 66 12.66 -8.86 1.83
CA GLY A 66 14.05 -9.00 1.38
C GLY A 66 14.43 -10.41 0.90
N ARG A 67 13.56 -11.42 1.11
CA ARG A 67 13.71 -12.80 0.64
C ARG A 67 12.88 -13.08 -0.62
N GLY A 68 12.20 -12.08 -1.16
CA GLY A 68 11.34 -12.19 -2.34
C GLY A 68 9.97 -12.82 -2.08
N ARG A 69 9.60 -13.08 -0.81
CA ARG A 69 8.28 -13.65 -0.47
C ARG A 69 7.24 -12.55 -0.46
N VAL A 70 6.04 -12.84 -0.97
CA VAL A 70 4.92 -11.90 -0.91
C VAL A 70 4.44 -11.79 0.53
N VAL A 71 4.48 -10.59 1.09
CA VAL A 71 4.06 -10.31 2.48
C VAL A 71 2.82 -9.44 2.53
N LEU A 72 2.58 -8.64 1.49
CA LEU A 72 1.34 -7.91 1.27
C LEU A 72 0.97 -7.94 -0.20
N LYS A 73 -0.32 -7.76 -0.49
CA LYS A 73 -0.87 -7.50 -1.81
C LYS A 73 -1.63 -6.18 -1.75
N ILE A 74 -1.48 -5.32 -2.74
CA ILE A 74 -2.33 -4.15 -2.91
C ILE A 74 -3.23 -4.41 -4.10
N VAL A 75 -4.54 -4.38 -3.89
CA VAL A 75 -5.51 -4.47 -4.97
C VAL A 75 -6.08 -3.09 -5.21
N ALA A 76 -5.98 -2.61 -6.45
CA ALA A 76 -6.48 -1.31 -6.85
C ALA A 76 -7.23 -1.40 -8.18
N LEU A 77 -8.20 -0.52 -8.36
CA LEU A 77 -8.87 -0.32 -9.64
C LEU A 77 -7.98 0.46 -10.60
N ARG A 78 -7.84 -0.02 -11.84
CA ARG A 78 -7.34 0.75 -13.00
C ARG A 78 -8.41 1.75 -13.40
N GLN A 79 -8.37 2.94 -12.83
CA GLN A 79 -9.42 3.95 -13.03
C GLN A 79 -9.43 4.42 -14.50
N ASP A 80 -8.24 4.54 -15.10
CA ASP A 80 -8.03 4.80 -16.53
C ASP A 80 -8.76 3.82 -17.44
N ALA A 81 -8.78 2.53 -17.07
CA ALA A 81 -9.49 1.50 -17.82
C ALA A 81 -10.98 1.42 -17.46
N ALA A 82 -11.32 1.46 -16.17
CA ALA A 82 -12.68 1.29 -15.67
C ALA A 82 -13.61 2.45 -16.06
N ALA A 83 -13.09 3.68 -16.10
CA ALA A 83 -13.87 4.88 -16.44
C ALA A 83 -14.46 4.85 -17.86
N ARG A 84 -13.90 4.04 -18.77
CA ARG A 84 -14.41 3.89 -20.14
C ARG A 84 -15.69 3.06 -20.21
N HIS A 85 -15.99 2.30 -19.15
CA HIS A 85 -17.07 1.31 -19.15
C HIS A 85 -18.15 1.60 -18.10
N HIS A 86 -17.81 2.33 -17.03
CA HIS A 86 -18.72 2.62 -15.93
C HIS A 86 -18.55 4.05 -15.41
N ARG A 87 -19.64 4.62 -14.89
CA ARG A 87 -19.62 5.95 -14.25
C ARG A 87 -19.06 5.83 -12.84
N LEU A 88 -17.90 6.46 -12.61
CA LEU A 88 -17.22 6.50 -11.32
C LEU A 88 -17.25 7.94 -10.77
N TYR A 89 -17.30 8.11 -9.45
CA TYR A 89 -17.14 9.42 -8.81
C TYR A 89 -16.17 9.36 -7.63
N PHE A 90 -15.47 10.47 -7.36
CA PHE A 90 -14.61 10.56 -6.19
C PHE A 90 -15.42 10.85 -4.94
N TYR A 91 -15.00 10.30 -3.80
CA TYR A 91 -15.63 10.50 -2.49
C TYR A 91 -15.78 11.99 -2.07
N HIS A 92 -15.07 12.92 -2.74
CA HIS A 92 -15.25 14.37 -2.58
C HIS A 92 -16.42 14.97 -3.38
N GLY A 93 -17.33 14.15 -3.91
CA GLY A 93 -18.56 14.58 -4.59
C GLY A 93 -18.35 15.18 -5.98
N LYS A 94 -17.12 15.18 -6.51
CA LYS A 94 -16.85 15.60 -7.89
C LYS A 94 -16.90 14.36 -8.82
N PRO A 95 -17.76 14.36 -9.86
CA PRO A 95 -17.78 13.31 -10.86
C PRO A 95 -16.44 13.25 -11.61
N TRP A 96 -16.06 12.04 -12.06
CA TRP A 96 -14.74 11.71 -12.62
C TRP A 96 -14.42 12.45 -13.95
N ASP A 97 -15.37 13.17 -14.55
CA ASP A 97 -15.21 13.75 -15.88
C ASP A 97 -16.00 15.06 -16.10
N GLY A 98 -16.31 15.81 -15.03
CA GLY A 98 -17.06 17.07 -15.17
C GLY A 98 -18.49 16.90 -15.69
N GLN A 99 -19.01 15.66 -15.72
CA GLN A 99 -20.40 15.39 -16.08
C GLN A 99 -21.38 15.99 -15.05
N ASP A 100 -22.56 16.36 -15.55
CA ASP A 100 -23.65 16.98 -14.80
C ASP A 100 -23.96 16.28 -13.47
N SER A 101 -24.19 17.07 -12.42
CA SER A 101 -24.48 16.58 -11.05
C SER A 101 -25.70 15.65 -10.93
N THR A 102 -26.59 15.63 -11.93
CA THR A 102 -27.73 14.69 -12.04
C THR A 102 -27.31 13.28 -12.45
N ALA A 103 -26.10 13.09 -13.00
CA ALA A 103 -25.53 11.78 -13.35
C ALA A 103 -25.03 10.98 -12.13
N LEU A 104 -24.99 11.59 -10.94
CA LEU A 104 -24.51 10.98 -9.70
C LEU A 104 -25.44 9.89 -9.15
N MET A 105 -26.71 9.84 -9.57
CA MET A 105 -27.69 8.87 -9.03
C MET A 105 -27.36 7.40 -9.36
N ASN A 106 -26.49 7.14 -10.35
CA ASN A 106 -26.11 5.79 -10.81
C ASN A 106 -24.58 5.60 -10.92
N ALA A 107 -23.77 6.45 -10.28
CA ALA A 107 -22.32 6.32 -10.29
C ALA A 107 -21.87 5.58 -9.03
N ASP A 108 -20.83 4.74 -9.13
CA ASP A 108 -20.21 4.13 -7.96
C ASP A 108 -19.05 4.99 -7.44
N PRO A 109 -18.83 5.02 -6.11
CA PRO A 109 -17.65 5.67 -5.57
C PRO A 109 -16.41 4.90 -6.03
N VAL A 110 -15.39 5.62 -6.46
CA VAL A 110 -14.09 5.02 -6.78
C VAL A 110 -13.56 4.33 -5.52
N PRO A 111 -13.36 3.00 -5.55
CA PRO A 111 -12.89 2.27 -4.38
C PRO A 111 -11.43 2.61 -4.10
N LEU A 112 -11.11 2.81 -2.83
CA LEU A 112 -9.74 2.99 -2.38
C LEU A 112 -8.96 1.67 -2.51
N PRO A 113 -7.67 1.71 -2.90
CA PRO A 113 -6.85 0.51 -2.95
C PRO A 113 -6.83 -0.21 -1.61
N VAL A 114 -7.04 -1.53 -1.64
CA VAL A 114 -7.07 -2.36 -0.44
C VAL A 114 -5.72 -3.02 -0.23
N ILE A 115 -5.27 -3.04 1.02
CA ILE A 115 -4.06 -3.74 1.45
C ILE A 115 -4.49 -5.10 2.02
N LEU A 116 -3.92 -6.16 1.47
CA LEU A 116 -4.23 -7.54 1.81
C LEU A 116 -3.00 -8.28 2.31
N THR A 117 -3.22 -9.22 3.22
CA THR A 117 -2.24 -10.28 3.50
C THR A 117 -2.16 -11.27 2.33
N PRO A 118 -1.16 -12.16 2.28
CA PRO A 118 -1.07 -13.19 1.24
C PRO A 118 -2.31 -14.09 1.19
N GLY A 119 -2.98 -14.30 2.32
CA GLY A 119 -4.23 -15.07 2.46
C GLY A 119 -5.52 -14.27 2.24
N ASP A 120 -5.47 -13.12 1.55
CA ASP A 120 -6.64 -12.30 1.17
C ASP A 120 -7.44 -11.68 2.32
N ARG A 121 -6.83 -11.59 3.52
CA ARG A 121 -7.40 -10.81 4.62
C ARG A 121 -7.06 -9.33 4.44
N ALA A 122 -8.06 -8.46 4.44
CA ALA A 122 -7.85 -7.01 4.45
C ALA A 122 -7.19 -6.57 5.76
N VAL A 123 -6.22 -5.69 5.60
CA VAL A 123 -5.45 -5.08 6.70
C VAL A 123 -5.35 -3.58 6.54
N GLY A 124 -6.21 -2.95 5.75
CA GLY A 124 -6.26 -1.50 5.59
C GLY A 124 -6.46 -1.05 4.14
N HIS A 125 -6.46 0.26 3.94
CA HIS A 125 -6.68 0.90 2.64
C HIS A 125 -5.68 2.03 2.42
N LEU A 126 -5.24 2.22 1.18
CA LEU A 126 -4.53 3.44 0.79
C LEU A 126 -5.53 4.61 0.75
N GLN A 127 -5.04 5.82 1.00
CA GLN A 127 -5.89 7.02 1.07
C GLN A 127 -6.25 7.60 -0.30
N GLU A 128 -5.58 7.14 -1.35
CA GLU A 128 -5.83 7.58 -2.72
C GLU A 128 -5.72 6.42 -3.70
N GLY A 129 -6.36 6.59 -4.86
CA GLY A 129 -6.24 5.66 -5.99
C GLY A 129 -4.81 5.52 -6.49
N LEU A 130 -4.38 4.30 -6.81
CA LEU A 130 -3.03 4.00 -7.27
C LEU A 130 -2.85 4.25 -8.78
N PHE A 131 -3.87 3.91 -9.58
CA PHE A 131 -3.87 3.95 -11.05
C PHE A 131 -4.91 4.95 -11.57
N GLY A 132 -4.73 6.23 -11.26
CA GLY A 132 -5.62 7.30 -11.71
C GLY A 132 -5.00 8.17 -12.81
N GLU A 133 -5.85 8.85 -13.59
CA GLU A 133 -5.44 9.78 -14.66
C GLU A 133 -5.14 11.21 -14.17
N GLY A 134 -5.05 11.42 -12.85
CA GLY A 134 -4.66 12.73 -12.29
C GLY A 134 -3.24 13.12 -12.69
N PRO A 135 -2.94 14.41 -12.90
CA PRO A 135 -1.60 14.87 -13.27
C PRO A 135 -0.63 14.59 -12.12
N GLY A 136 0.12 13.50 -12.20
CA GLY A 136 1.20 13.21 -11.28
C GLY A 136 1.63 11.76 -11.17
N THR A 137 2.89 11.56 -10.82
CA THR A 137 3.46 10.24 -10.52
C THR A 137 3.15 9.87 -9.08
N LYS A 138 2.47 8.74 -8.90
CA LYS A 138 2.18 8.18 -7.58
C LYS A 138 3.24 7.14 -7.22
N SER A 139 3.68 7.15 -5.97
CA SER A 139 4.59 6.13 -5.45
C SER A 139 4.18 5.72 -4.04
N VAL A 140 4.37 4.44 -3.73
CA VAL A 140 4.09 3.88 -2.40
C VAL A 140 5.39 3.29 -1.88
N SER A 141 5.80 3.67 -0.67
CA SER A 141 6.94 3.09 0.04
C SER A 141 6.48 2.33 1.29
N PHE A 142 7.14 1.21 1.54
CA PHE A 142 7.00 0.38 2.73
C PHE A 142 8.26 0.55 3.56
N GLU A 143 8.07 1.01 4.79
CA GLU A 143 9.10 1.53 5.68
C GLU A 143 9.03 0.82 7.04
N ASP A 144 10.07 1.04 7.86
CA ASP A 144 10.18 0.54 9.23
C ASP A 144 10.00 -0.99 9.35
N TRP A 145 10.66 -1.73 8.46
CA TRP A 145 10.59 -3.19 8.41
C TRP A 145 11.10 -3.81 9.72
N ARG A 146 10.28 -4.71 10.30
CA ARG A 146 10.63 -5.53 11.47
C ARG A 146 10.62 -6.98 11.04
N GLY A 147 11.81 -7.52 10.77
CA GLY A 147 11.94 -8.79 10.06
C GLY A 147 11.35 -8.65 8.66
N ASP A 148 10.35 -9.48 8.35
CA ASP A 148 9.75 -9.55 7.01
C ASP A 148 8.44 -8.77 6.88
N TRP A 149 8.09 -7.93 7.87
CA TRP A 149 6.82 -7.19 7.88
C TRP A 149 7.04 -5.67 7.93
N PRO A 150 6.44 -4.88 7.03
CA PRO A 150 6.52 -3.42 7.08
C PRO A 150 5.62 -2.85 8.18
N ARG A 151 6.10 -1.84 8.91
CA ARG A 151 5.32 -1.20 9.98
C ARG A 151 4.73 0.15 9.58
N ARG A 152 5.14 0.66 8.42
CA ARG A 152 4.77 1.98 7.93
C ARG A 152 4.60 1.94 6.41
N ILE A 153 3.55 2.59 5.91
CA ILE A 153 3.30 2.75 4.48
C ILE A 153 3.13 4.23 4.19
N VAL A 154 3.88 4.74 3.22
CA VAL A 154 3.84 6.14 2.81
C VAL A 154 3.47 6.22 1.34
N MET A 155 2.44 6.99 1.02
CA MET A 155 2.07 7.30 -0.36
C MET A 155 2.46 8.73 -0.69
N ARG A 156 3.16 8.90 -1.82
CA ARG A 156 3.56 10.21 -2.35
C ARG A 156 2.90 10.43 -3.70
N VAL A 157 2.42 11.64 -3.92
CA VAL A 157 1.82 12.09 -5.18
C VAL A 157 2.61 13.29 -5.67
N ALA A 158 3.34 13.13 -6.77
CA ALA A 158 4.14 14.17 -7.39
C ALA A 158 3.41 14.70 -8.62
N GLY A 159 2.79 15.88 -8.53
CA GLY A 159 1.96 16.43 -9.61
C GLY A 159 2.68 17.44 -10.50
N ALA A 160 2.26 17.54 -11.77
CA ALA A 160 2.64 18.67 -12.64
C ALA A 160 1.70 19.88 -12.47
N ALA A 161 0.44 19.63 -12.08
CA ALA A 161 -0.59 20.66 -11.87
C ALA A 161 -0.60 21.26 -10.45
N VAL A 162 0.03 20.57 -9.49
CA VAL A 162 0.27 21.06 -8.14
C VAL A 162 1.77 21.31 -8.10
N LEU A 163 2.22 22.54 -7.88
CA LEU A 163 3.64 22.89 -7.81
C LEU A 163 4.31 22.23 -6.58
N GLY A 164 4.52 20.91 -6.58
CA GLY A 164 5.07 20.20 -5.44
C GLY A 164 4.79 18.69 -5.40
N THR A 165 5.35 18.05 -4.37
CA THR A 165 5.09 16.65 -4.04
C THR A 165 4.42 16.60 -2.69
N TYR A 166 3.15 16.22 -2.64
CA TYR A 166 2.46 16.02 -1.37
C TYR A 166 2.45 14.55 -0.98
N CYS A 167 2.32 14.31 0.32
CA CYS A 167 2.22 12.97 0.88
C CYS A 167 0.92 12.85 1.64
N THR A 168 0.27 11.71 1.48
CA THR A 168 -0.84 11.37 2.35
C THR A 168 -0.29 11.11 3.75
N PRO A 169 -1.07 11.34 4.82
CA PRO A 169 -0.73 10.85 6.14
C PRO A 169 -0.33 9.37 6.09
N PRO A 170 0.78 8.98 6.72
CA PRO A 170 1.29 7.61 6.65
C PRO A 170 0.32 6.64 7.31
N LEU A 171 0.27 5.41 6.80
CA LEU A 171 -0.38 4.30 7.49
C LEU A 171 0.62 3.62 8.41
N ILE A 172 0.21 3.29 9.62
CA ILE A 172 1.03 2.66 10.65
C ILE A 172 0.37 1.35 11.05
N TRP A 173 1.16 0.29 11.14
CA TRP A 173 0.67 -0.99 11.62
C TRP A 173 0.28 -0.92 13.09
N ASN A 174 -0.99 -1.17 13.38
CA ASN A 174 -1.54 -1.38 14.70
C ASN A 174 -1.57 -2.88 15.02
N ALA A 175 -0.66 -3.33 15.89
CA ALA A 175 -0.60 -4.74 16.27
C ALA A 175 -1.80 -5.21 17.11
N GLY A 176 -2.48 -4.30 17.82
CA GLY A 176 -3.67 -4.64 18.60
C GLY A 176 -4.92 -4.85 17.74
N GLN A 177 -4.95 -4.26 16.54
CA GLN A 177 -6.06 -4.39 15.58
C GLN A 177 -5.69 -5.26 14.37
N ASP A 178 -4.43 -5.67 14.24
CA ASP A 178 -3.92 -6.48 13.13
C ASP A 178 -4.20 -5.83 11.75
N GLU A 179 -4.05 -4.50 11.69
CA GLU A 179 -4.32 -3.66 10.52
C GLU A 179 -3.42 -2.41 10.46
N PHE A 180 -3.34 -1.80 9.27
CA PHE A 180 -2.73 -0.50 9.01
C PHE A 180 -3.77 0.61 9.20
N VAL A 181 -3.50 1.49 10.16
CA VAL A 181 -4.36 2.65 10.45
C VAL A 181 -3.68 3.95 10.04
N GLN A 182 -4.46 4.95 9.65
CA GLN A 182 -3.94 6.28 9.37
C GLN A 182 -3.35 6.91 10.63
N SER A 183 -2.11 7.38 10.54
CA SER A 183 -1.52 8.19 11.60
C SER A 183 -2.26 9.52 11.71
N LYS A 184 -2.59 9.91 12.95
CA LYS A 184 -3.17 11.23 13.26
C LYS A 184 -2.16 12.38 13.21
N GLY A 185 -0.89 12.09 12.93
CA GLY A 185 0.18 13.09 12.83
C GLY A 185 0.15 13.86 11.50
N PRO A 186 0.93 14.96 11.39
CA PRO A 186 1.06 15.69 10.13
C PRO A 186 1.55 14.75 9.00
N ALA A 187 1.18 15.10 7.76
CA ALA A 187 1.79 14.48 6.58
C ALA A 187 3.32 14.51 6.73
N TYR A 188 3.98 13.43 6.27
CA TYR A 188 5.42 13.21 6.43
C TYR A 188 6.25 14.49 6.17
N THR A 189 7.13 14.88 7.10
CA THR A 189 7.95 16.11 7.06
C THR A 189 8.95 16.20 5.91
N GLY A 190 9.08 15.14 5.10
CA GLY A 190 9.85 15.13 3.86
C GLY A 190 9.05 15.47 2.59
N CYS A 191 7.81 15.95 2.73
CA CYS A 191 6.95 16.33 1.61
C CYS A 191 6.53 17.79 1.81
N LYS A 192 6.88 18.65 0.85
CA LYS A 192 6.59 20.08 0.83
C LYS A 192 5.62 20.38 -0.29
#